data_AF-A0A094KI78-F1
#
_entry.id   AF-A0A094KI78-F1
#
_cell.length_a   1.000
_cell.length_b   1.000
_cell.length_c   1.000
_cell.angle_alpha   90.00
_cell.angle_beta   90.00
_cell.angle_gamma   90.00
#
_symmetry.space_group_name_H-M   'P 1'
#
loop_
_entity.id
_entity.type
_entity.pdbx_description
1 polymer ?
#
loop_
_entity_poly.entity_id
_entity_poly.type
_entity_poly.pdbx_seq_one_letter_code
_entity_poly.pdbx_strand_id
1 'polypeptide(L)'
;MHAPAGPNTPQCPPPDKMYTAVENAVFLNKDLQILLRVSPGLQAAPWGRESRHRPQPHSNTGVISADDSPPKIIPLNYYDGNLLMKTMLCRAMFVFDSALNPEKLRSGLCTLAEKEGWEKIGARLRCRWNGQLEYHIPSKFTALQPAIMFSQERYAMDMKNHPIASQIPVPGPAEQPSVIADSEAFRSLLNHQNAPKTVREYVGADIPQVALHVVAFSDATVISISWPHTFADGMGMMGLIQAWTLVLEDPEARVPPPHEIESNPLKTLRQNPTEPYKWLDRQMSNWQKLKYACRRLPGYLLHPRVNRVVCVPSSFIASLREEALKDIRNLQSPTAPFVSENDVLFAWWARLVFSHTPRNLNQTLNLFTTVSRRGALSKDLLPPDAIYLSNAIGVVQTLMTKKDLLKEPLGYAAYRIRQTILGDNTREQIEAQEALSANSILGLPSLLGDSSMEALLSTSMIKGNMYDLNFSCAARKDKLSDPNSAIKPYYIQPFLSVGAYDLLTLVVRVAASLPGLFWYFSTGIDSKRKSVTGLSRLETLVESPLRLRRGNECATGGSSRESSFRAYNMSPAQGGHYWVVFTEVNSVDIWWESPGPSG
;
A
#
# COMPACT_ATOMS: atom_id res chain seq x y z
N MET A 1 19.54 58.51 -9.92
CA MET A 1 20.76 57.98 -10.57
C MET A 1 20.42 56.62 -11.14
N HIS A 2 20.60 56.48 -12.45
CA HIS A 2 20.29 55.30 -13.24
C HIS A 2 21.37 54.21 -13.14
N ALA A 3 20.89 52.95 -13.05
CA ALA A 3 21.31 51.74 -13.77
C ALA A 3 22.73 51.14 -13.53
N PRO A 4 22.99 49.85 -13.90
CA PRO A 4 22.10 48.82 -14.46
C PRO A 4 22.21 47.40 -13.82
N ALA A 5 21.28 46.54 -14.24
CA ALA A 5 21.23 45.09 -14.04
C ALA A 5 22.18 44.32 -14.98
N GLY A 6 22.53 43.08 -14.60
CA GLY A 6 23.20 42.07 -15.43
C GLY A 6 23.26 40.70 -14.73
N PRO A 7 23.33 39.57 -15.45
CA PRO A 7 22.32 38.51 -15.37
C PRO A 7 22.82 37.12 -14.92
N ASN A 8 21.88 36.17 -14.82
CA ASN A 8 22.05 34.70 -14.75
C ASN A 8 22.28 34.06 -13.37
N THR A 9 21.19 33.80 -12.65
CA THR A 9 21.07 32.57 -11.83
C THR A 9 19.95 31.72 -12.41
N PRO A 10 20.20 30.46 -12.80
CA PRO A 10 19.14 29.58 -13.27
C PRO A 10 18.19 29.27 -12.10
N GLN A 11 16.96 29.75 -12.18
CA GLN A 11 15.86 29.28 -11.34
C GLN A 11 15.67 27.78 -11.63
N CYS A 12 15.84 26.94 -10.60
CA CYS A 12 15.46 25.53 -10.69
C CYS A 12 13.96 25.43 -10.97
N PRO A 13 13.52 24.66 -11.98
CA PRO A 13 12.11 24.35 -12.15
C PRO A 13 11.64 23.45 -11.00
N PRO A 14 10.33 23.40 -10.69
CA PRO A 14 9.80 22.52 -9.66
C PRO A 14 10.12 21.05 -10.00
N PRO A 15 10.29 20.16 -9.01
CA PRO A 15 10.66 18.77 -9.27
C PRO A 15 9.49 18.03 -9.91
N ASP A 16 9.52 17.96 -11.24
CA ASP A 16 8.54 17.23 -12.04
C ASP A 16 8.73 15.70 -11.94
N LYS A 17 7.60 15.01 -12.07
CA LYS A 17 7.39 13.54 -12.05
C LYS A 17 8.34 12.73 -12.97
N MET A 18 9.12 13.40 -13.80
CA MET A 18 10.08 12.82 -14.75
C MET A 18 11.38 12.36 -14.06
N TYR A 19 11.84 13.04 -13.00
CA TYR A 19 13.11 12.68 -12.33
C TYR A 19 13.04 11.33 -11.60
N THR A 20 11.91 11.01 -10.96
CA THR A 20 11.73 9.71 -10.28
C THR A 20 11.55 8.55 -11.27
N ALA A 21 10.96 8.82 -12.43
CA ALA A 21 10.82 7.84 -13.50
C ALA A 21 12.17 7.57 -14.19
N VAL A 22 12.96 8.62 -14.44
CA VAL A 22 14.32 8.50 -14.97
C VAL A 22 15.26 7.83 -13.95
N GLU A 23 15.17 8.09 -12.66
CA GLU A 23 16.00 7.39 -11.65
C GLU A 23 15.66 5.91 -11.52
N ASN A 24 14.37 5.53 -11.56
CA ASN A 24 13.95 4.13 -11.63
C ASN A 24 14.37 3.49 -12.96
N ALA A 25 14.32 4.25 -14.07
CA ALA A 25 14.80 3.81 -15.37
C ALA A 25 16.34 3.73 -15.44
N VAL A 26 17.08 4.54 -14.67
CA VAL A 26 18.54 4.52 -14.57
C VAL A 26 19.02 3.34 -13.72
N PHE A 27 18.24 2.94 -12.70
CA PHE A 27 18.39 1.63 -12.06
C PHE A 27 18.18 0.50 -13.09
N LEU A 28 17.09 0.55 -13.86
CA LEU A 28 16.86 -0.36 -15.00
C LEU A 28 17.95 -0.25 -16.10
N ASN A 29 18.66 0.88 -16.25
CA ASN A 29 19.67 1.11 -17.28
C ASN A 29 21.00 0.43 -16.91
N LYS A 30 21.44 0.54 -15.64
CA LYS A 30 22.56 -0.28 -15.14
C LYS A 30 22.29 -1.78 -15.29
N ASP A 31 21.03 -2.18 -15.21
CA ASP A 31 20.63 -3.59 -15.30
C ASP A 31 20.35 -4.05 -16.74
N LEU A 32 19.94 -3.15 -17.65
CA LEU A 32 19.93 -3.38 -19.10
C LEU A 32 21.35 -3.59 -19.64
N GLN A 33 22.33 -2.85 -19.11
CA GLN A 33 23.75 -3.05 -19.39
C GLN A 33 24.28 -4.41 -18.89
N ILE A 34 23.68 -4.98 -17.84
CA ILE A 34 24.03 -6.32 -17.31
C ILE A 34 23.30 -7.43 -18.09
N LEU A 35 22.04 -7.19 -18.52
CA LEU A 35 21.24 -8.10 -19.35
C LEU A 35 21.76 -8.21 -20.79
N LEU A 36 22.32 -7.12 -21.33
CA LEU A 36 22.99 -7.08 -22.63
C LEU A 36 24.48 -7.25 -22.40
N ARG A 37 24.99 -8.49 -22.34
CA ARG A 37 26.45 -8.74 -22.39
C ARG A 37 27.02 -8.17 -23.70
N VAL A 38 27.48 -6.93 -23.67
CA VAL A 38 28.38 -6.33 -24.65
C VAL A 38 29.68 -6.03 -23.91
N SER A 39 30.78 -6.58 -24.40
CA SER A 39 32.14 -6.51 -23.86
C SER A 39 32.66 -5.07 -23.68
N PRO A 40 33.72 -4.87 -22.87
CA PRO A 40 33.89 -3.68 -22.03
C PRO A 40 34.60 -2.54 -22.75
N GLY A 41 34.10 -1.32 -22.53
CA GLY A 41 34.70 -0.13 -23.12
C GLY A 41 34.17 1.19 -22.57
N LEU A 42 33.84 1.27 -21.28
CA LEU A 42 33.66 2.55 -20.59
C LEU A 42 34.02 2.38 -19.11
N GLN A 43 35.26 2.75 -18.77
CA GLN A 43 35.62 3.04 -17.39
C GLN A 43 34.81 4.27 -16.94
N ALA A 44 33.82 4.05 -16.07
CA ALA A 44 33.17 5.14 -15.36
C ALA A 44 34.10 5.63 -14.24
N ALA A 45 34.24 6.96 -14.16
CA ALA A 45 35.10 7.66 -13.22
C ALA A 45 34.83 7.25 -11.75
N PRO A 46 35.88 7.21 -10.90
CA PRO A 46 35.71 6.91 -9.49
C PRO A 46 34.88 8.00 -8.81
N TRP A 47 34.01 7.58 -7.90
CA TRP A 47 33.28 8.42 -6.95
C TRP A 47 34.19 9.56 -6.46
N GLY A 48 33.75 10.79 -6.68
CA GLY A 48 34.51 11.99 -6.41
C GLY A 48 35.08 11.99 -4.99
N ARG A 49 36.39 12.18 -4.90
CA ARG A 49 37.04 12.63 -3.67
C ARG A 49 36.53 14.04 -3.38
N GLU A 50 35.64 14.17 -2.41
CA GLU A 50 35.56 15.41 -1.65
C GLU A 50 36.60 15.38 -0.54
N SER A 51 37.32 16.49 -0.47
CA SER A 51 38.48 16.75 0.37
C SER A 51 38.15 16.60 1.85
N ARG A 52 39.01 15.87 2.57
CA ARG A 52 39.06 15.92 4.03
C ARG A 52 39.48 17.34 4.44
N HIS A 53 38.53 18.15 4.90
CA HIS A 53 38.85 19.20 5.86
C HIS A 53 38.67 18.63 7.27
N ARG A 54 39.80 18.35 7.93
CA ARG A 54 39.86 18.24 9.39
C ARG A 54 39.48 19.62 9.98
N PRO A 55 38.49 19.73 10.86
CA PRO A 55 38.43 20.88 11.76
C PRO A 55 39.56 20.74 12.78
N GLN A 56 40.37 21.79 12.94
CA GLN A 56 41.24 21.93 14.11
C GLN A 56 40.39 22.20 15.36
N PRO A 57 40.86 21.79 16.56
CA PRO A 57 40.07 21.90 17.78
C PRO A 57 40.08 23.35 18.29
N HIS A 58 38.94 24.01 18.23
CA HIS A 58 38.71 25.19 19.07
C HIS A 58 38.23 24.72 20.43
N SER A 59 39.11 24.90 21.42
CA SER A 59 38.80 24.89 22.83
C SER A 59 37.72 25.93 23.13
N ASN A 60 36.52 25.47 23.48
CA ASN A 60 35.59 26.24 24.28
C ASN A 60 34.91 25.30 25.27
N THR A 61 35.22 25.55 26.54
CA THR A 61 34.66 24.91 27.72
C THR A 61 33.17 25.22 27.84
N GLY A 62 32.33 24.18 27.81
CA GLY A 62 30.89 24.32 27.97
C GLY A 62 30.15 22.98 27.87
N VAL A 63 30.16 22.23 28.99
CA VAL A 63 29.27 21.11 29.33
C VAL A 63 29.03 20.07 28.22
N ILE A 64 30.00 19.17 28.05
CA ILE A 64 29.76 17.86 27.44
C ILE A 64 29.42 16.91 28.58
N SER A 65 28.16 16.51 28.68
CA SER A 65 27.79 15.25 29.33
C SER A 65 26.58 14.64 28.61
N ALA A 66 26.74 14.40 27.31
CA ALA A 66 26.07 13.27 26.68
C ALA A 66 27.01 12.08 26.87
N ASP A 67 26.50 11.00 27.43
CA ASP A 67 27.21 9.72 27.56
C ASP A 67 27.71 9.28 26.16
N ASP A 68 29.02 9.39 25.91
CA ASP A 68 29.71 9.14 24.63
C ASP A 68 29.75 7.64 24.21
N SER A 69 28.88 6.82 24.81
CA SER A 69 28.78 5.39 24.48
C SER A 69 28.39 5.20 23.01
N PRO A 70 29.17 4.42 22.23
CA PRO A 70 28.95 4.28 20.79
C PRO A 70 27.57 3.66 20.49
N PRO A 71 26.95 4.01 19.35
CA PRO A 71 25.66 3.44 18.99
C PRO A 71 25.78 1.92 18.77
N LYS A 72 24.72 1.20 19.13
CA LYS A 72 24.55 -0.23 18.78
C LYS A 72 24.31 -0.34 17.28
N ILE A 73 25.16 -1.08 16.58
CA ILE A 73 25.09 -1.23 15.12
C ILE A 73 24.59 -2.64 14.79
N ILE A 74 23.51 -2.72 14.00
CA ILE A 74 22.87 -3.99 13.67
C ILE A 74 22.64 -4.06 12.15
N PRO A 75 23.18 -5.06 11.44
CA PRO A 75 22.93 -5.22 10.02
C PRO A 75 21.47 -5.61 9.78
N LEU A 76 20.84 -5.03 8.76
CA LEU A 76 19.49 -5.45 8.37
C LEU A 76 19.52 -6.89 7.86
N ASN A 77 18.52 -7.67 8.27
CA ASN A 77 18.32 -9.01 7.73
C ASN A 77 17.89 -8.94 6.25
N TYR A 78 17.92 -10.08 5.56
CA TYR A 78 17.62 -10.14 4.13
C TYR A 78 16.19 -9.67 3.80
N TYR A 79 15.22 -10.00 4.64
CA TYR A 79 13.81 -9.68 4.44
C TYR A 79 13.50 -8.20 4.65
N ASP A 80 14.26 -7.53 5.53
CA ASP A 80 14.20 -6.09 5.76
C ASP A 80 15.04 -5.29 4.75
N GLY A 81 16.15 -5.86 4.29
CA GLY A 81 17.17 -5.19 3.48
C GLY A 81 17.14 -5.50 1.98
N ASN A 82 16.11 -6.18 1.46
CA ASN A 82 15.99 -6.43 0.03
C ASN A 82 15.63 -5.15 -0.76
N LEU A 83 15.84 -5.18 -2.09
CA LEU A 83 15.62 -4.03 -2.96
C LEU A 83 14.19 -3.49 -2.85
N LEU A 84 13.22 -4.38 -2.73
CA LEU A 84 11.82 -3.98 -2.65
C LEU A 84 11.54 -3.17 -1.38
N MET A 85 11.94 -3.66 -0.21
CA MET A 85 11.74 -2.94 1.07
C MET A 85 12.46 -1.59 1.08
N LYS A 86 13.63 -1.51 0.45
CA LYS A 86 14.41 -0.25 0.31
C LYS A 86 13.71 0.84 -0.50
N THR A 87 12.62 0.54 -1.20
CA THR A 87 11.88 1.51 -2.03
C THR A 87 10.54 1.92 -1.45
N MET A 88 10.13 1.34 -0.33
CA MET A 88 8.77 1.48 0.20
C MET A 88 8.76 2.26 1.50
N LEU A 89 7.97 3.34 1.54
CA LEU A 89 7.54 4.00 2.76
C LEU A 89 6.09 3.65 3.03
N CYS A 90 5.81 3.22 4.26
CA CYS A 90 4.50 2.94 4.77
C CYS A 90 4.00 4.12 5.61
N ARG A 91 2.70 4.40 5.53
CA ARG A 91 2.01 5.31 6.43
C ARG A 91 0.63 4.77 6.78
N ALA A 92 0.16 5.05 7.97
CA ALA A 92 -1.20 4.75 8.38
C ALA A 92 -1.78 5.99 9.06
N MET A 93 -2.89 6.49 8.51
CA MET A 93 -3.68 7.58 9.08
C MET A 93 -4.84 6.98 9.88
N PHE A 94 -5.04 7.45 11.10
CA PHE A 94 -6.10 7.09 12.03
C PHE A 94 -6.87 8.36 12.39
N VAL A 95 -8.20 8.28 12.38
CA VAL A 95 -9.06 9.45 12.63
C VAL A 95 -9.99 9.14 13.78
N PHE A 96 -10.05 10.06 14.73
CA PHE A 96 -10.82 9.99 15.96
C PHE A 96 -11.79 11.16 16.01
N ASP A 97 -13.03 10.88 16.39
CA ASP A 97 -14.10 11.86 16.65
C ASP A 97 -13.98 12.52 18.04
N SER A 98 -12.79 12.42 18.63
CA SER A 98 -12.47 12.93 19.96
C SER A 98 -11.14 13.67 19.93
N ALA A 99 -11.05 14.75 20.70
CA ALA A 99 -9.80 15.49 20.88
C ALA A 99 -8.84 14.70 21.77
N LEU A 100 -7.73 14.21 21.20
CA LEU A 100 -6.66 13.53 21.92
C LEU A 100 -5.54 14.51 22.29
N ASN A 101 -4.75 14.18 23.32
CA ASN A 101 -3.59 14.94 23.77
C ASN A 101 -2.33 14.53 22.97
N PRO A 102 -1.80 15.41 22.10
CA PRO A 102 -0.69 15.06 21.21
C PRO A 102 0.64 14.83 21.95
N GLU A 103 0.85 15.48 23.09
CA GLU A 103 2.04 15.24 23.92
C GLU A 103 1.95 13.88 24.63
N LYS A 104 0.76 13.47 25.07
CA LYS A 104 0.59 12.12 25.65
C LYS A 104 0.84 11.03 24.59
N LEU A 105 0.35 11.24 23.37
CA LEU A 105 0.63 10.36 22.23
C LEU A 105 2.14 10.26 21.95
N ARG A 106 2.81 11.41 21.83
CA ARG A 106 4.27 11.49 21.64
C ARG A 106 5.03 10.79 22.75
N SER A 107 4.75 11.15 23.99
CA SER A 107 5.42 10.61 25.17
C SER A 107 5.26 9.10 25.26
N GLY A 108 4.06 8.55 24.97
CA GLY A 108 3.85 7.11 25.01
C GLY A 108 4.72 6.34 24.01
N LEU A 109 4.94 6.86 22.79
CA LEU A 109 5.87 6.22 21.84
C LEU A 109 7.33 6.36 22.27
N CYS A 110 7.72 7.51 22.82
CA CYS A 110 9.07 7.70 23.35
C CYS A 110 9.35 6.72 24.50
N THR A 111 8.43 6.62 25.46
CA THR A 111 8.52 5.66 26.57
C THR A 111 8.57 4.23 26.07
N LEU A 112 7.76 3.87 25.06
CA LEU A 112 7.85 2.54 24.45
C LEU A 112 9.25 2.27 23.87
N ALA A 113 9.84 3.23 23.17
CA ALA A 113 11.18 3.08 22.59
C ALA A 113 12.30 2.88 23.64
N GLU A 114 12.07 3.33 24.88
CA GLU A 114 13.00 3.15 26.01
C GLU A 114 12.80 1.81 26.75
N LYS A 115 11.70 1.09 26.49
CA LYS A 115 11.48 -0.24 27.07
C LYS A 115 12.39 -1.29 26.40
N GLU A 116 12.71 -2.33 27.17
CA GLU A 116 13.58 -3.44 26.73
C GLU A 116 13.12 -4.05 25.39
N GLY A 117 14.03 -4.14 24.43
CA GLY A 117 13.81 -4.72 23.10
C GLY A 117 13.13 -3.80 22.08
N TRP A 118 12.60 -2.65 22.51
CA TRP A 118 11.90 -1.69 21.65
C TRP A 118 12.79 -0.57 21.09
N GLU A 119 14.10 -0.61 21.38
CA GLU A 119 15.05 0.43 20.96
C GLU A 119 15.14 0.59 19.43
N LYS A 120 14.68 -0.44 18.66
CA LYS A 120 14.56 -0.40 17.19
C LYS A 120 13.78 0.82 16.70
N ILE A 121 12.79 1.29 17.46
CA ILE A 121 11.92 2.43 17.11
C ILE A 121 12.78 3.67 16.78
N GLY A 122 13.80 3.91 17.60
CA GLY A 122 14.73 5.02 17.46
C GLY A 122 15.96 4.71 16.63
N ALA A 123 15.99 3.61 15.87
CA ALA A 123 17.12 3.26 15.01
C ALA A 123 17.26 4.22 13.82
N ARG A 124 18.50 4.50 13.41
CA ARG A 124 18.84 5.37 12.28
C ARG A 124 19.35 4.48 11.17
N LEU A 125 18.84 4.69 9.97
CA LEU A 125 19.23 3.86 8.83
C LEU A 125 20.54 4.37 8.25
N ARG A 126 21.50 3.47 8.04
CA ARG A 126 22.78 3.78 7.39
C ARG A 126 23.05 2.80 6.28
N CYS A 127 23.83 3.22 5.30
CA CYS A 127 24.25 2.37 4.19
C CYS A 127 25.77 2.24 4.22
N ARG A 128 26.25 1.00 4.20
CA ARG A 128 27.66 0.69 4.01
C ARG A 128 28.09 0.94 2.58
N TRP A 129 29.40 1.00 2.37
CA TRP A 129 30.04 1.11 1.05
C TRP A 129 29.66 -0.03 0.09
N ASN A 130 29.28 -1.20 0.61
CA ASN A 130 28.84 -2.37 -0.16
C ASN A 130 27.31 -2.37 -0.45
N GLY A 131 26.57 -1.32 -0.06
CA GLY A 131 25.12 -1.22 -0.27
C GLY A 131 24.25 -1.95 0.76
N GLN A 132 24.85 -2.59 1.77
CA GLN A 132 24.12 -3.18 2.89
C GLN A 132 23.64 -2.09 3.84
N LEU A 133 22.41 -2.24 4.33
CA LEU A 133 21.84 -1.31 5.31
C LEU A 133 22.09 -1.79 6.73
N GLU A 134 22.23 -0.84 7.63
CA GLU A 134 22.42 -1.07 9.06
C GLU A 134 21.53 -0.13 9.87
N TYR A 135 21.10 -0.62 11.03
CA TYR A 135 20.54 0.19 12.10
C TYR A 135 21.66 0.70 12.99
N HIS A 136 21.64 2.00 13.25
CA HIS A 136 22.45 2.64 14.27
C HIS A 136 21.50 3.11 15.37
N ILE A 137 21.58 2.47 16.53
CA ILE A 137 20.70 2.75 17.67
C ILE A 137 21.53 3.50 18.71
N PRO A 138 21.15 4.73 19.07
CA PRO A 138 21.80 5.44 20.17
C PRO A 138 21.81 4.63 21.45
N SER A 139 22.85 4.81 22.25
CA SER A 139 22.88 4.35 23.63
C SER A 139 21.77 5.00 24.47
N LYS A 140 21.43 6.25 24.17
CA LYS A 140 20.34 7.02 24.80
C LYS A 140 19.65 7.94 23.80
N PHE A 141 18.34 8.11 23.94
CA PHE A 141 17.61 9.11 23.16
C PHE A 141 17.73 10.49 23.83
N THR A 142 17.97 11.52 23.02
CA THR A 142 18.12 12.90 23.48
C THR A 142 17.30 13.84 22.59
N ALA A 143 17.24 15.13 22.94
CA ALA A 143 16.60 16.12 22.08
C ALA A 143 17.25 16.21 20.68
N LEU A 144 18.57 15.98 20.59
CA LEU A 144 19.32 15.96 19.32
C LEU A 144 19.18 14.63 18.57
N GLN A 145 18.99 13.53 19.31
CA GLN A 145 18.81 12.19 18.77
C GLN A 145 17.51 11.58 19.32
N PRO A 146 16.35 12.08 18.89
CA PRO A 146 15.07 11.66 19.46
C PRO A 146 14.74 10.22 19.10
N ALA A 147 13.93 9.58 19.94
CA ALA A 147 13.43 8.22 19.73
C ALA A 147 12.48 8.13 18.52
N ILE A 148 11.70 9.19 18.28
CA ILE A 148 10.77 9.29 17.15
C ILE A 148 10.86 10.66 16.50
N MET A 149 10.46 10.76 15.24
CA MET A 149 10.20 12.04 14.62
C MET A 149 8.78 12.47 14.98
N PHE A 150 8.62 13.63 15.62
CA PHE A 150 7.30 14.13 16.01
C PHE A 150 7.01 15.45 15.31
N SER A 151 5.77 15.61 14.86
CA SER A 151 5.26 16.88 14.37
C SER A 151 3.78 17.03 14.73
N GLN A 152 3.35 18.28 14.89
CA GLN A 152 1.99 18.60 15.26
C GLN A 152 1.49 19.81 14.47
N GLU A 153 0.23 19.74 14.05
CA GLU A 153 -0.56 20.89 13.60
C GLU A 153 -1.78 21.07 14.52
N ARG A 154 -2.14 22.31 14.81
CA ARG A 154 -3.30 22.66 15.65
C ARG A 154 -4.20 23.61 14.89
N TYR A 155 -5.48 23.29 14.84
CA TYR A 155 -6.50 24.14 14.26
C TYR A 155 -7.53 24.48 15.32
N ALA A 156 -7.75 25.77 15.57
CA ALA A 156 -8.77 26.28 16.49
C ALA A 156 -10.17 26.25 15.84
N MET A 157 -10.57 25.10 15.32
CA MET A 157 -11.85 24.85 14.65
C MET A 157 -12.26 23.40 14.84
N ASP A 158 -13.53 23.10 14.58
CA ASP A 158 -14.02 21.74 14.43
C ASP A 158 -13.50 21.13 13.12
N MET A 159 -13.27 19.83 13.12
CA MET A 159 -12.76 19.12 11.94
C MET A 159 -13.68 19.24 10.71
N LYS A 160 -15.01 19.30 10.94
CA LYS A 160 -16.01 19.52 9.88
C LYS A 160 -15.87 20.87 9.15
N ASN A 161 -15.20 21.85 9.77
CA ASN A 161 -14.99 23.17 9.18
C ASN A 161 -13.64 23.26 8.44
N HIS A 162 -12.77 22.26 8.59
CA HIS A 162 -11.48 22.26 7.93
C HIS A 162 -11.62 21.81 6.46
N PRO A 163 -11.03 22.52 5.47
CA PRO A 163 -11.30 22.29 4.05
C PRO A 163 -10.98 20.87 3.56
N ILE A 164 -9.97 20.21 4.14
CA ILE A 164 -9.55 18.85 3.74
C ILE A 164 -10.11 17.78 4.70
N ALA A 165 -9.86 17.91 6.01
CA ALA A 165 -10.32 16.94 7.00
C ALA A 165 -11.85 16.75 7.06
N SER A 166 -12.65 17.76 6.71
CA SER A 166 -14.12 17.61 6.59
C SER A 166 -14.57 16.65 5.50
N GLN A 167 -13.70 16.35 4.53
CA GLN A 167 -13.96 15.40 3.44
C GLN A 167 -13.56 13.97 3.81
N ILE A 168 -12.96 13.75 5.00
CA ILE A 168 -12.63 12.40 5.46
C ILE A 168 -13.93 11.60 5.58
N PRO A 169 -13.96 10.38 5.04
CA PRO A 169 -15.17 9.57 5.04
C PRO A 169 -15.66 9.27 6.45
N VAL A 170 -16.95 9.51 6.67
CA VAL A 170 -17.65 9.11 7.89
C VAL A 170 -18.39 7.80 7.61
N PRO A 171 -18.30 6.80 8.50
CA PRO A 171 -19.09 5.58 8.43
C PRO A 171 -20.59 5.91 8.37
N GLY A 172 -21.26 5.46 7.31
CA GLY A 172 -22.70 5.61 7.14
C GLY A 172 -23.37 4.26 6.87
N PRO A 173 -24.72 4.19 6.92
CA PRO A 173 -25.49 2.99 6.62
C PRO A 173 -25.52 2.73 5.11
N ALA A 174 -24.35 2.54 4.49
CA ALA A 174 -24.27 2.17 3.09
C ALA A 174 -24.83 0.76 2.93
N GLU A 175 -25.82 0.59 2.05
CA GLU A 175 -26.36 -0.73 1.68
C GLU A 175 -25.62 -1.33 0.48
N GLN A 176 -24.92 -0.49 -0.29
CA GLN A 176 -24.20 -0.88 -1.51
C GLN A 176 -22.75 -0.40 -1.48
N PRO A 177 -21.84 -1.11 -2.17
CA PRO A 177 -20.47 -0.65 -2.36
C PRO A 177 -20.43 0.71 -3.06
N SER A 178 -19.59 1.64 -2.61
CA SER A 178 -19.50 2.98 -3.20
C SER A 178 -18.10 3.58 -3.22
N VAL A 179 -17.78 4.34 -4.27
CA VAL A 179 -16.59 5.21 -4.29
C VAL A 179 -16.92 6.46 -3.50
N ILE A 180 -16.10 6.78 -2.52
CA ILE A 180 -16.43 7.80 -1.52
C ILE A 180 -15.36 8.88 -1.36
N ALA A 181 -14.12 8.63 -1.80
CA ALA A 181 -13.06 9.64 -1.78
C ALA A 181 -11.92 9.32 -2.76
N ASP A 182 -11.11 10.33 -3.08
CA ASP A 182 -9.75 10.14 -3.56
C ASP A 182 -8.80 10.08 -2.37
N SER A 183 -8.06 8.98 -2.25
CA SER A 183 -7.15 8.77 -1.12
C SER A 183 -6.04 9.83 -1.05
N GLU A 184 -5.65 10.40 -2.20
CA GLU A 184 -4.60 11.42 -2.31
C GLU A 184 -5.07 12.80 -1.82
N ALA A 185 -6.38 13.05 -1.78
CA ALA A 185 -6.95 14.32 -1.29
C ALA A 185 -6.56 14.61 0.17
N PHE A 186 -6.30 13.57 0.96
CA PHE A 186 -5.92 13.68 2.37
C PHE A 186 -4.42 13.78 2.62
N ARG A 187 -3.58 13.88 1.56
CA ARG A 187 -2.12 13.80 1.68
C ARG A 187 -1.52 14.83 2.64
N SER A 188 -2.07 16.04 2.69
CA SER A 188 -1.58 17.10 3.58
C SER A 188 -1.76 16.77 5.06
N LEU A 189 -2.70 15.89 5.41
CA LEU A 189 -2.94 15.45 6.79
C LEU A 189 -2.00 14.32 7.23
N LEU A 190 -1.19 13.78 6.32
CA LEU A 190 -0.38 12.58 6.58
C LEU A 190 0.94 12.90 7.24
N ASN A 191 1.58 14.00 6.86
CA ASN A 191 2.86 14.36 7.41
C ASN A 191 3.10 15.86 7.32
N HIS A 192 3.97 16.32 8.19
CA HIS A 192 4.62 17.61 8.05
C HIS A 192 5.36 17.74 6.70
N GLN A 193 5.47 18.96 6.19
CA GLN A 193 6.05 19.28 4.88
C GLN A 193 7.49 18.78 4.70
N ASN A 194 8.23 18.72 5.81
CA ASN A 194 9.64 18.30 5.87
C ASN A 194 9.81 16.80 6.17
N ALA A 195 8.74 16.01 6.23
CA ALA A 195 8.85 14.59 6.49
C ALA A 195 9.52 13.86 5.31
N PRO A 196 10.30 12.79 5.58
CA PRO A 196 10.95 12.02 4.55
C PRO A 196 9.96 11.46 3.53
N LYS A 197 10.30 11.61 2.25
CA LYS A 197 9.49 11.13 1.12
C LYS A 197 10.01 9.83 0.53
N THR A 198 11.26 9.48 0.83
CA THR A 198 11.92 8.26 0.35
C THR A 198 12.72 7.58 1.45
N VAL A 199 12.98 6.28 1.33
CA VAL A 199 13.90 5.55 2.23
C VAL A 199 15.32 6.12 2.14
N ARG A 200 15.73 6.67 0.98
CA ARG A 200 17.04 7.30 0.80
C ARG A 200 17.25 8.48 1.74
N GLU A 201 16.21 9.28 1.98
CA GLU A 201 16.27 10.39 2.95
C GLU A 201 16.49 9.88 4.38
N TYR A 202 15.99 8.68 4.74
CA TYR A 202 16.34 8.04 6.02
C TYR A 202 17.80 7.58 6.08
N VAL A 203 18.33 7.03 4.99
CA VAL A 203 19.73 6.56 4.93
C VAL A 203 20.71 7.72 5.08
N GLY A 204 20.41 8.85 4.43
CA GLY A 204 21.28 10.02 4.40
C GLY A 204 21.16 10.96 5.59
N ALA A 205 20.12 10.83 6.41
CA ALA A 205 19.85 11.73 7.54
C ALA A 205 19.88 10.99 8.89
N ASP A 206 20.25 11.69 9.98
CA ASP A 206 20.18 11.14 11.35
C ASP A 206 18.76 11.17 11.90
N ILE A 207 17.86 10.42 11.25
CA ILE A 207 16.44 10.37 11.59
C ILE A 207 16.01 8.98 12.09
N PRO A 208 15.14 8.93 13.12
CA PRO A 208 14.59 7.67 13.62
C PRO A 208 13.66 7.00 12.60
N GLN A 209 13.40 5.69 12.76
CA GLN A 209 12.57 4.93 11.81
C GLN A 209 11.11 5.36 11.84
N VAL A 210 10.57 5.65 13.03
CA VAL A 210 9.14 5.93 13.22
C VAL A 210 8.90 7.42 13.34
N ALA A 211 7.90 7.88 12.59
CA ALA A 211 7.41 9.24 12.62
C ALA A 211 5.95 9.30 13.04
N LEU A 212 5.64 10.19 13.98
CA LEU A 212 4.29 10.51 14.44
C LEU A 212 3.95 11.94 14.02
N HIS A 213 2.86 12.08 13.27
CA HIS A 213 2.28 13.37 12.92
C HIS A 213 0.86 13.46 13.48
N VAL A 214 0.56 14.55 14.18
CA VAL A 214 -0.76 14.75 14.81
C VAL A 214 -1.38 16.04 14.34
N VAL A 215 -2.58 15.95 13.76
CA VAL A 215 -3.42 17.11 13.43
C VAL A 215 -4.55 17.19 14.46
N ALA A 216 -4.51 18.22 15.30
CA ALA A 216 -5.46 18.40 16.39
C ALA A 216 -6.51 19.46 16.04
N PHE A 217 -7.79 19.08 16.15
CA PHE A 217 -8.95 19.95 16.05
C PHE A 217 -9.56 20.19 17.43
N SER A 218 -10.61 21.00 17.50
CA SER A 218 -11.32 21.29 18.77
C SER A 218 -12.12 20.10 19.28
N ASP A 219 -12.64 19.29 18.36
CA ASP A 219 -13.53 18.14 18.57
C ASP A 219 -12.89 16.79 18.19
N ALA A 220 -11.91 16.78 17.28
CA ALA A 220 -11.36 15.56 16.69
C ALA A 220 -9.83 15.53 16.68
N THR A 221 -9.25 14.38 16.33
CA THR A 221 -7.80 14.24 16.12
C THR A 221 -7.51 13.28 14.97
N VAL A 222 -6.59 13.67 14.10
CA VAL A 222 -6.00 12.80 13.07
C VAL A 222 -4.57 12.47 13.51
N ILE A 223 -4.24 11.18 13.56
CA ILE A 223 -2.90 10.67 13.83
C ILE A 223 -2.38 9.98 12.58
N SER A 224 -1.17 10.29 12.17
CA SER A 224 -0.47 9.60 11.09
C SER A 224 0.85 9.04 11.57
N ILE A 225 1.06 7.73 11.37
CA ILE A 225 2.32 7.05 11.65
C ILE A 225 2.99 6.71 10.32
N SER A 226 4.27 7.04 10.18
CA SER A 226 5.07 6.76 8.98
C SER A 226 6.36 6.03 9.33
N TRP A 227 6.74 5.05 8.50
CA TRP A 227 7.97 4.25 8.66
C TRP A 227 8.46 3.71 7.31
N PRO A 228 9.77 3.48 7.13
CA PRO A 228 10.27 2.73 6.00
C PRO A 228 9.89 1.26 6.12
N HIS A 229 9.49 0.61 5.03
CA HIS A 229 9.07 -0.80 5.07
C HIS A 229 10.23 -1.73 5.46
N THR A 230 11.49 -1.25 5.40
CA THR A 230 12.66 -1.93 5.98
C THR A 230 12.53 -2.14 7.50
N PHE A 231 11.75 -1.33 8.22
CA PHE A 231 11.55 -1.44 9.66
C PHE A 231 10.67 -2.63 10.05
N ALA A 232 9.49 -2.73 9.45
CA ALA A 232 8.53 -3.81 9.71
C ALA A 232 7.44 -3.85 8.64
N ASP A 233 6.86 -5.05 8.46
CA ASP A 233 5.60 -5.21 7.72
C ASP A 233 4.40 -4.72 8.56
N GLY A 234 3.21 -4.72 7.96
CA GLY A 234 1.99 -4.26 8.63
C GLY A 234 1.64 -5.02 9.92
N MET A 235 1.98 -6.31 10.03
CA MET A 235 1.70 -7.07 11.25
C MET A 235 2.71 -6.77 12.37
N GLY A 236 3.99 -6.56 12.02
CA GLY A 236 4.99 -6.10 12.99
C GLY A 236 4.63 -4.72 13.54
N MET A 237 4.18 -3.82 12.67
CA MET A 237 3.69 -2.50 13.08
C MET A 237 2.43 -2.56 13.93
N MET A 238 1.56 -3.54 13.68
CA MET A 238 0.39 -3.72 14.54
C MET A 238 0.78 -4.09 15.97
N GLY A 239 1.77 -4.98 16.11
CA GLY A 239 2.34 -5.30 17.43
C GLY A 239 2.91 -4.07 18.13
N LEU A 240 3.59 -3.18 17.40
CA LEU A 240 4.08 -1.90 17.94
C LEU A 240 2.92 -1.00 18.39
N ILE A 241 1.88 -0.82 17.58
CA ILE A 241 0.74 0.04 17.95
C ILE A 241 0.00 -0.51 19.17
N GLN A 242 -0.16 -1.83 19.28
CA GLN A 242 -0.74 -2.48 20.46
C GLN A 242 0.12 -2.25 21.70
N ALA A 243 1.43 -2.45 21.60
CA ALA A 243 2.36 -2.15 22.69
C ALA A 243 2.29 -0.66 23.10
N TRP A 244 2.19 0.24 22.12
CA TRP A 244 2.03 1.67 22.37
C TRP A 244 0.73 1.98 23.13
N THR A 245 -0.39 1.34 22.77
CA THR A 245 -1.65 1.54 23.51
C THR A 245 -1.55 1.12 24.99
N LEU A 246 -0.80 0.06 25.30
CA LEU A 246 -0.55 -0.33 26.70
C LEU A 246 0.25 0.74 27.46
N VAL A 247 1.26 1.33 26.83
CA VAL A 247 2.06 2.41 27.43
C VAL A 247 1.25 3.71 27.58
N LEU A 248 0.30 3.98 26.68
CA LEU A 248 -0.61 5.12 26.81
C LEU A 248 -1.56 4.99 28.01
N GLU A 249 -1.95 3.76 28.34
CA GLU A 249 -2.76 3.44 29.51
C GLU A 249 -1.95 3.59 30.79
N ASP A 250 -0.80 2.93 30.87
CA ASP A 250 0.14 3.02 31.97
C ASP A 250 1.59 3.08 31.45
N PRO A 251 2.31 4.20 31.64
CA PRO A 251 3.72 4.30 31.26
C PRO A 251 4.61 3.20 31.86
N GLU A 252 4.26 2.71 33.05
CA GLU A 252 4.96 1.66 33.77
C GLU A 252 4.46 0.25 33.38
N ALA A 253 3.50 0.16 32.45
CA ALA A 253 2.97 -1.12 31.99
C ALA A 253 4.10 -2.07 31.57
N ARG A 254 3.98 -3.33 31.99
CA ARG A 254 4.84 -4.40 31.50
C ARG A 254 4.48 -4.70 30.05
N VAL A 255 5.31 -4.21 29.13
CA VAL A 255 5.23 -4.54 27.71
C VAL A 255 6.17 -5.70 27.43
N PRO A 256 5.69 -6.85 26.91
CA PRO A 256 6.58 -7.93 26.50
C PRO A 256 7.60 -7.44 25.47
N PRO A 257 8.89 -7.79 25.60
CA PRO A 257 9.87 -7.44 24.59
C PRO A 257 9.54 -8.16 23.27
N PRO A 258 9.80 -7.53 22.11
CA PRO A 258 9.74 -8.21 20.83
C PRO A 258 10.88 -9.24 20.73
N HIS A 259 10.87 -10.04 19.66
CA HIS A 259 12.03 -10.85 19.27
C HIS A 259 13.29 -9.97 19.24
N GLU A 260 14.38 -10.48 19.79
CA GLU A 260 15.64 -9.74 19.91
C GLU A 260 16.05 -9.19 18.54
N ILE A 261 16.40 -7.91 18.50
CA ILE A 261 16.73 -7.21 17.25
C ILE A 261 17.95 -7.81 16.52
N GLU A 262 18.89 -8.41 17.26
CA GLU A 262 20.06 -9.09 16.70
C GLU A 262 19.74 -10.52 16.26
N SER A 263 18.64 -11.09 16.77
CA SER A 263 18.17 -12.39 16.31
C SER A 263 17.74 -12.29 14.85
N ASN A 264 18.24 -13.19 14.02
CA ASN A 264 17.82 -13.34 12.65
C ASN A 264 17.16 -14.72 12.48
N PRO A 265 15.95 -14.91 13.04
CA PRO A 265 15.28 -16.21 13.04
C PRO A 265 15.04 -16.74 11.63
N LEU A 266 14.89 -15.85 10.65
CA LEU A 266 14.65 -16.22 9.25
C LEU A 266 15.93 -16.45 8.43
N LYS A 267 17.11 -16.42 9.06
CA LYS A 267 18.42 -16.56 8.37
C LYS A 267 18.52 -17.83 7.53
N THR A 268 17.94 -18.94 8.01
CA THR A 268 18.02 -20.26 7.39
C THR A 268 16.85 -20.56 6.46
N LEU A 269 15.79 -19.75 6.43
CA LEU A 269 14.51 -20.03 5.74
C LEU A 269 14.63 -20.30 4.23
N ARG A 270 15.75 -19.95 3.60
CA ARG A 270 15.98 -20.12 2.14
C ARG A 270 17.05 -21.16 1.80
N GLN A 271 17.61 -21.82 2.80
CA GLN A 271 18.85 -22.58 2.63
C GLN A 271 18.59 -24.06 2.34
N ASN A 272 17.53 -24.65 2.90
CA ASN A 272 17.33 -26.10 2.88
C ASN A 272 15.89 -26.48 2.49
N PRO A 273 15.45 -26.18 1.25
CA PRO A 273 14.13 -26.61 0.78
C PRO A 273 13.99 -28.12 0.83
N THR A 274 13.00 -28.58 1.60
CA THR A 274 12.65 -29.99 1.78
C THR A 274 11.78 -30.55 0.66
N GLU A 275 11.15 -29.66 -0.12
CA GLU A 275 10.35 -30.01 -1.28
C GLU A 275 10.50 -28.96 -2.40
N PRO A 276 10.26 -29.32 -3.67
CA PRO A 276 10.25 -28.35 -4.75
C PRO A 276 9.06 -27.40 -4.62
N TYR A 277 9.23 -26.17 -5.10
CA TYR A 277 8.13 -25.23 -5.17
C TYR A 277 7.10 -25.72 -6.17
N LYS A 278 5.85 -25.85 -5.73
CA LYS A 278 4.74 -26.45 -6.46
C LYS A 278 4.50 -25.84 -7.84
N TRP A 279 4.81 -24.56 -8.01
CA TRP A 279 4.55 -23.80 -9.24
C TRP A 279 5.79 -23.49 -10.06
N LEU A 280 6.89 -24.24 -9.85
CA LEU A 280 8.14 -24.03 -10.58
C LEU A 280 7.94 -24.05 -12.11
N ASP A 281 7.12 -24.96 -12.63
CA ASP A 281 6.83 -25.07 -14.08
C ASP A 281 6.06 -23.88 -14.65
N ARG A 282 5.46 -23.06 -13.79
CA ARG A 282 4.74 -21.84 -14.17
C ARG A 282 5.60 -20.59 -13.99
N GLN A 283 6.85 -20.73 -13.56
CA GLN A 283 7.77 -19.62 -13.40
C GLN A 283 8.09 -18.99 -14.76
N MET A 284 7.99 -17.67 -14.84
CA MET A 284 8.36 -16.95 -16.04
C MET A 284 9.87 -17.00 -16.26
N SER A 285 10.29 -17.25 -17.50
CA SER A 285 11.68 -17.05 -17.90
C SER A 285 12.06 -15.57 -17.83
N ASN A 286 13.36 -15.27 -17.76
CA ASN A 286 13.83 -13.87 -17.73
C ASN A 286 13.40 -13.09 -18.97
N TRP A 287 13.32 -13.74 -20.14
CA TRP A 287 12.79 -13.13 -21.36
C TRP A 287 11.30 -12.78 -21.25
N GLN A 288 10.49 -13.68 -20.68
CA GLN A 288 9.07 -13.40 -20.44
C GLN A 288 8.89 -12.24 -19.45
N LYS A 289 9.72 -12.16 -18.40
CA LYS A 289 9.71 -11.04 -17.43
C LYS A 289 10.05 -9.71 -18.11
N LEU A 290 11.09 -9.69 -18.95
CA LEU A 290 11.49 -8.50 -19.70
C LEU A 290 10.37 -8.05 -20.64
N LYS A 291 9.80 -8.97 -21.42
CA LYS A 291 8.68 -8.68 -22.32
C LYS A 291 7.45 -8.16 -21.56
N TYR A 292 7.16 -8.73 -20.40
CA TYR A 292 6.10 -8.24 -19.52
C TYR A 292 6.36 -6.80 -19.09
N ALA A 293 7.55 -6.50 -18.58
CA ALA A 293 7.95 -5.16 -18.14
C ALA A 293 7.86 -4.14 -19.30
N CYS A 294 8.43 -4.45 -20.46
CA CYS A 294 8.39 -3.57 -21.64
C CYS A 294 6.96 -3.26 -22.11
N ARG A 295 6.02 -4.21 -21.98
CA ARG A 295 4.62 -3.99 -22.34
C ARG A 295 3.89 -3.06 -21.36
N ARG A 296 4.29 -3.08 -20.08
CA ARG A 296 3.64 -2.29 -19.00
C ARG A 296 4.25 -0.91 -18.83
N LEU A 297 5.54 -0.77 -19.13
CA LEU A 297 6.31 0.46 -18.90
C LEU A 297 5.71 1.71 -19.57
N PRO A 298 5.25 1.70 -20.84
CA PRO A 298 4.63 2.87 -21.44
C PRO A 298 3.39 3.34 -20.69
N GLY A 299 2.54 2.40 -20.26
CA GLY A 299 1.35 2.74 -19.47
C GLY A 299 1.73 3.37 -18.13
N TYR A 300 2.74 2.83 -17.46
CA TYR A 300 3.26 3.38 -16.21
C TYR A 300 3.84 4.79 -16.35
N LEU A 301 4.56 5.07 -17.44
CA LEU A 301 5.22 6.36 -17.67
C LEU A 301 4.27 7.45 -18.19
N LEU A 302 3.26 7.08 -18.98
CA LEU A 302 2.45 8.03 -19.75
C LEU A 302 1.11 8.40 -19.09
N HIS A 303 0.70 7.70 -18.02
CA HIS A 303 -0.63 7.84 -17.45
C HIS A 303 -0.57 8.14 -15.95
N PRO A 304 -1.42 9.05 -15.45
CA PRO A 304 -1.42 9.41 -14.05
C PRO A 304 -1.92 8.23 -13.19
N ARG A 305 -1.42 8.15 -11.96
CA ARG A 305 -1.98 7.25 -10.95
C ARG A 305 -3.29 7.84 -10.43
N VAL A 306 -4.30 7.00 -10.26
CA VAL A 306 -5.57 7.33 -9.64
C VAL A 306 -5.72 6.51 -8.37
N ASN A 307 -6.05 7.20 -7.27
CA ASN A 307 -6.35 6.56 -6.00
C ASN A 307 -7.84 6.73 -5.68
N ARG A 308 -8.47 5.65 -5.24
CA ARG A 308 -9.88 5.65 -4.84
C ARG A 308 -10.04 4.94 -3.51
N VAL A 309 -10.85 5.53 -2.65
CA VAL A 309 -11.41 4.90 -1.46
C VAL A 309 -12.78 4.37 -1.84
N VAL A 310 -12.99 3.08 -1.64
CA VAL A 310 -14.27 2.41 -1.84
C VAL A 310 -14.76 1.89 -0.49
N CYS A 311 -15.98 2.26 -0.15
CA CYS A 311 -16.73 1.76 0.99
C CYS A 311 -17.44 0.47 0.55
N VAL A 312 -17.27 -0.63 1.27
CA VAL A 312 -17.98 -1.87 0.99
C VAL A 312 -18.68 -2.33 2.28
N PRO A 313 -20.03 -2.37 2.30
CA PRO A 313 -20.76 -2.78 3.50
C PRO A 313 -20.46 -4.23 3.92
N SER A 314 -20.36 -4.48 5.22
CA SER A 314 -20.16 -5.84 5.75
C SER A 314 -21.34 -6.75 5.44
N SER A 315 -22.58 -6.23 5.43
CA SER A 315 -23.77 -6.97 5.02
C SER A 315 -23.67 -7.45 3.57
N PHE A 316 -23.17 -6.60 2.68
CA PHE A 316 -22.92 -6.95 1.29
C PHE A 316 -21.86 -8.06 1.18
N ILE A 317 -20.73 -7.94 1.87
CA ILE A 317 -19.70 -9.00 1.86
C ILE A 317 -20.18 -10.31 2.48
N ALA A 318 -20.96 -10.25 3.56
CA ALA A 318 -21.58 -11.43 4.17
C ALA A 318 -22.49 -12.14 3.16
N SER A 319 -23.33 -11.38 2.42
CA SER A 319 -24.19 -11.95 1.39
C SER A 319 -23.41 -12.61 0.25
N LEU A 320 -22.32 -11.98 -0.23
CA LEU A 320 -21.45 -12.57 -1.24
C LEU A 320 -20.75 -13.83 -0.74
N ARG A 321 -20.39 -13.86 0.55
CA ARG A 321 -19.76 -15.03 1.17
C ARG A 321 -20.73 -16.19 1.26
N GLU A 322 -21.98 -15.94 1.62
CA GLU A 322 -23.03 -16.96 1.61
C GLU A 322 -23.28 -17.52 0.21
N GLU A 323 -23.32 -16.66 -0.82
CA GLU A 323 -23.42 -17.09 -2.22
C GLU A 323 -22.21 -17.94 -2.62
N ALA A 324 -20.99 -17.48 -2.31
CA ALA A 324 -19.78 -18.22 -2.60
C ALA A 324 -19.75 -19.61 -1.93
N LEU A 325 -20.24 -19.73 -0.70
CA LEU A 325 -20.34 -21.03 -0.02
C LEU A 325 -21.37 -21.96 -0.67
N LYS A 326 -22.48 -21.42 -1.21
CA LYS A 326 -23.45 -22.21 -2.00
C LYS A 326 -22.83 -22.71 -3.30
N ASP A 327 -22.12 -21.84 -4.02
CA ASP A 327 -21.40 -22.20 -5.25
C ASP A 327 -20.43 -23.38 -5.01
N ILE A 328 -19.64 -23.32 -3.94
CA ILE A 328 -18.61 -24.34 -3.67
C ILE A 328 -19.22 -25.68 -3.28
N ARG A 329 -20.35 -25.70 -2.56
CA ARG A 329 -21.07 -26.94 -2.24
C ARG A 329 -21.55 -27.64 -3.51
N ASN A 330 -21.99 -26.87 -4.50
CA ASN A 330 -22.44 -27.41 -5.79
C ASN A 330 -21.29 -27.96 -6.65
N LEU A 331 -20.04 -27.54 -6.38
CA LEU A 331 -18.84 -27.99 -7.09
C LEU A 331 -18.25 -29.33 -6.57
N GLN A 332 -18.98 -30.08 -5.73
CA GLN A 332 -18.55 -31.36 -5.13
C GLN A 332 -17.16 -31.30 -4.43
N SER A 333 -16.80 -30.13 -3.86
CA SER A 333 -15.59 -29.97 -3.07
C SER A 333 -15.74 -30.59 -1.66
N PRO A 334 -14.62 -30.89 -0.94
CA PRO A 334 -14.60 -31.77 0.23
C PRO A 334 -15.54 -31.35 1.37
N THR A 335 -15.72 -32.25 2.34
CA THR A 335 -16.51 -32.03 3.57
C THR A 335 -16.10 -30.72 4.26
N ALA A 336 -16.97 -29.71 4.17
CA ALA A 336 -16.87 -28.33 4.70
C ALA A 336 -15.92 -27.38 3.93
N PRO A 337 -16.29 -26.90 2.72
CA PRO A 337 -15.54 -25.85 2.05
C PRO A 337 -15.59 -24.53 2.84
N PHE A 338 -14.43 -23.92 3.04
CA PHE A 338 -14.29 -22.62 3.70
C PHE A 338 -13.76 -21.56 2.72
N VAL A 339 -14.33 -20.36 2.77
CA VAL A 339 -13.75 -19.12 2.23
C VAL A 339 -13.93 -18.02 3.26
N SER A 340 -12.95 -17.11 3.33
CA SER A 340 -13.05 -15.90 4.14
C SER A 340 -13.67 -14.75 3.37
N GLU A 341 -14.10 -13.72 4.10
CA GLU A 341 -14.56 -12.45 3.53
C GLU A 341 -13.50 -11.80 2.64
N ASN A 342 -12.21 -11.90 3.02
CA ASN A 342 -11.12 -11.35 2.21
C ASN A 342 -10.96 -12.08 0.87
N ASP A 343 -11.16 -13.39 0.82
CA ASP A 343 -11.08 -14.15 -0.44
C ASP A 343 -12.22 -13.76 -1.38
N VAL A 344 -13.42 -13.63 -0.83
CA VAL A 344 -14.64 -13.26 -1.58
C VAL A 344 -14.56 -11.82 -2.07
N LEU A 345 -14.16 -10.89 -1.21
CA LEU A 345 -13.95 -9.49 -1.55
C LEU A 345 -12.90 -9.35 -2.66
N PHE A 346 -11.78 -10.07 -2.56
CA PHE A 346 -10.74 -10.00 -3.58
C PHE A 346 -11.20 -10.59 -4.92
N ALA A 347 -11.91 -11.73 -4.90
CA ALA A 347 -12.49 -12.33 -6.10
C ALA A 347 -13.52 -11.39 -6.77
N TRP A 348 -14.41 -10.78 -5.98
CA TRP A 348 -15.40 -9.83 -6.47
C TRP A 348 -14.74 -8.62 -7.12
N TRP A 349 -13.73 -8.05 -6.48
CA TRP A 349 -13.01 -6.91 -7.04
C TRP A 349 -12.22 -7.27 -8.28
N ALA A 350 -11.53 -8.41 -8.29
CA ALA A 350 -10.85 -8.89 -9.49
C ALA A 350 -11.83 -8.99 -10.66
N ARG A 351 -13.02 -9.58 -10.43
CA ARG A 351 -14.07 -9.68 -11.44
C ARG A 351 -14.51 -8.31 -11.94
N LEU A 352 -14.71 -7.35 -11.03
CA LEU A 352 -15.06 -5.99 -11.38
C LEU A 352 -14.00 -5.34 -12.27
N VAL A 353 -12.73 -5.35 -11.85
CA VAL A 353 -11.60 -4.78 -12.60
C VAL A 353 -11.47 -5.41 -13.99
N PHE A 354 -11.41 -6.74 -14.05
CA PHE A 354 -11.15 -7.43 -15.31
C PHE A 354 -12.37 -7.49 -16.24
N SER A 355 -13.59 -7.25 -15.75
CA SER A 355 -14.76 -7.08 -16.62
C SER A 355 -14.63 -5.88 -17.58
N HIS A 356 -13.78 -4.91 -17.23
CA HIS A 356 -13.54 -3.68 -18.00
C HIS A 356 -12.24 -3.69 -18.82
N THR A 357 -11.40 -4.72 -18.74
CA THR A 357 -10.23 -4.86 -19.61
C THR A 357 -10.59 -5.58 -20.92
N PRO A 358 -9.81 -5.48 -22.01
CA PRO A 358 -10.14 -6.08 -23.32
C PRO A 358 -10.56 -7.56 -23.22
N ARG A 359 -11.55 -7.97 -24.04
CA ARG A 359 -12.25 -9.26 -23.94
C ARG A 359 -11.46 -10.47 -24.48
N ASN A 360 -10.16 -10.56 -24.22
CA ASN A 360 -9.45 -11.83 -24.42
C ASN A 360 -9.78 -12.75 -23.24
N LEU A 361 -10.79 -13.63 -23.38
CA LEU A 361 -11.20 -14.54 -22.30
C LEU A 361 -10.13 -15.58 -21.95
N ASN A 362 -9.22 -15.89 -22.86
CA ASN A 362 -8.11 -16.82 -22.61
C ASN A 362 -6.91 -16.13 -21.96
N GLN A 363 -7.00 -14.83 -21.68
CA GLN A 363 -5.93 -14.09 -21.02
C GLN A 363 -5.66 -14.67 -19.63
N THR A 364 -4.39 -15.01 -19.36
CA THR A 364 -3.94 -15.38 -18.02
C THR A 364 -4.06 -14.20 -17.07
N LEU A 365 -4.63 -14.45 -15.90
CA LEU A 365 -4.70 -13.56 -14.76
C LEU A 365 -3.82 -14.10 -13.64
N ASN A 366 -3.06 -13.21 -13.00
CA ASN A 366 -2.27 -13.52 -11.81
C ASN A 366 -2.76 -12.67 -10.63
N LEU A 367 -3.50 -13.29 -9.71
CA LEU A 367 -4.03 -12.64 -8.52
C LEU A 367 -3.03 -12.84 -7.37
N PHE A 368 -2.23 -11.81 -7.10
CA PHE A 368 -1.27 -11.77 -6.01
C PHE A 368 -1.99 -11.47 -4.69
N THR A 369 -1.74 -12.26 -3.66
CA THR A 369 -2.22 -12.00 -2.29
C THR A 369 -1.04 -11.95 -1.35
N THR A 370 -0.92 -10.89 -0.56
CA THR A 370 0.08 -10.89 0.52
C THR A 370 -0.40 -11.69 1.72
N VAL A 371 0.53 -12.46 2.31
CA VAL A 371 0.24 -13.33 3.44
C VAL A 371 1.29 -13.14 4.52
N SER A 372 0.85 -13.14 5.79
CA SER A 372 1.78 -13.24 6.90
C SER A 372 2.32 -14.66 6.99
N ARG A 373 3.65 -14.79 6.99
CA ARG A 373 4.35 -16.09 7.15
C ARG A 373 4.42 -16.52 8.62
N ARG A 374 4.21 -15.60 9.57
CA ARG A 374 4.30 -15.85 11.03
C ARG A 374 3.55 -17.11 11.48
N GLY A 375 2.30 -17.29 11.04
CA GLY A 375 1.50 -18.46 11.42
C GLY A 375 2.10 -19.79 10.94
N ALA A 376 2.60 -19.83 9.71
CA ALA A 376 3.21 -21.02 9.12
C ALA A 376 4.61 -21.33 9.69
N LEU A 377 5.32 -20.30 10.15
CA LEU A 377 6.64 -20.38 10.75
C LEU A 377 6.59 -20.49 12.29
N SER A 378 5.40 -20.60 12.87
CA SER A 378 5.21 -20.50 14.33
C SER A 378 5.77 -21.65 15.15
N LYS A 379 6.05 -22.80 14.51
CA LYS A 379 6.54 -24.00 15.19
C LYS A 379 8.05 -24.01 15.38
N ASP A 380 8.80 -23.30 14.54
CA ASP A 380 10.25 -23.40 14.47
C ASP A 380 10.97 -22.05 14.43
N LEU A 381 10.61 -21.16 13.50
CA LEU A 381 11.38 -19.92 13.29
C LEU A 381 10.78 -18.70 14.00
N LEU A 382 9.46 -18.59 14.08
CA LEU A 382 8.76 -17.40 14.61
C LEU A 382 7.74 -17.80 15.67
N PRO A 383 8.17 -18.32 16.83
CA PRO A 383 7.25 -18.69 17.90
C PRO A 383 6.36 -17.49 18.29
N PRO A 384 5.09 -17.74 18.67
CA PRO A 384 4.08 -16.70 18.87
C PRO A 384 4.18 -15.98 20.23
N ASP A 385 5.19 -16.30 21.02
CA ASP A 385 5.46 -15.79 22.36
C ASP A 385 5.94 -14.34 22.37
N ALA A 386 6.56 -13.88 21.28
CA ALA A 386 7.05 -12.52 21.15
C ALA A 386 6.67 -11.88 19.81
N ILE A 387 6.58 -10.55 19.82
CA ILE A 387 6.30 -9.75 18.61
C ILE A 387 7.51 -9.82 17.68
N TYR A 388 7.32 -10.28 16.45
CA TYR A 388 8.35 -10.17 15.41
C TYR A 388 8.26 -8.82 14.70
N LEU A 389 9.02 -7.83 15.21
CA LEU A 389 9.09 -6.46 14.71
C LEU A 389 10.02 -6.34 13.49
N SER A 390 9.68 -7.05 12.42
CA SER A 390 10.44 -7.13 11.16
C SER A 390 9.51 -7.66 10.04
N ASN A 391 10.02 -7.81 8.82
CA ASN A 391 9.25 -8.33 7.69
C ASN A 391 9.19 -9.88 7.73
N ALA A 392 7.98 -10.41 7.87
CA ALA A 392 7.66 -11.83 7.67
C ALA A 392 6.41 -11.95 6.80
N ILE A 393 6.48 -11.29 5.64
CA ILE A 393 5.42 -11.21 4.63
C ILE A 393 5.86 -11.94 3.37
N GLY A 394 4.95 -12.71 2.78
CA GLY A 394 5.15 -13.34 1.48
C GLY A 394 4.03 -12.99 0.52
N VAL A 395 4.20 -13.43 -0.73
CA VAL A 395 3.20 -13.24 -1.78
C VAL A 395 2.86 -14.59 -2.40
N VAL A 396 1.56 -14.92 -2.40
CA VAL A 396 1.02 -16.09 -3.09
C VAL A 396 0.36 -15.66 -4.39
N GLN A 397 0.42 -16.51 -5.42
CA GLN A 397 0.03 -16.16 -6.79
C GLN A 397 -1.02 -17.12 -7.32
N THR A 398 -2.27 -16.66 -7.39
CA THR A 398 -3.36 -17.47 -7.93
C THR A 398 -3.47 -17.24 -9.44
N LEU A 399 -3.02 -18.22 -10.22
CA LEU A 399 -3.18 -18.21 -11.67
C LEU A 399 -4.57 -18.73 -12.08
N MET A 400 -5.25 -17.99 -12.95
CA MET A 400 -6.50 -18.41 -13.59
C MET A 400 -6.68 -17.71 -14.93
N THR A 401 -7.64 -18.15 -15.75
CA THR A 401 -7.99 -17.41 -16.97
C THR A 401 -9.02 -16.34 -16.69
N LYS A 402 -9.09 -15.33 -17.56
CA LYS A 402 -10.16 -14.34 -17.53
C LYS A 402 -11.55 -14.95 -17.73
N LYS A 403 -11.64 -16.04 -18.50
CA LYS A 403 -12.85 -16.86 -18.63
C LYS A 403 -13.27 -17.40 -17.28
N ASP A 404 -12.37 -18.06 -16.56
CA ASP A 404 -12.65 -18.63 -15.23
C ASP A 404 -13.18 -17.55 -14.29
N LEU A 405 -12.53 -16.39 -14.25
CA LEU A 405 -12.93 -15.31 -13.36
C LEU A 405 -14.31 -14.72 -13.70
N LEU A 406 -14.63 -14.55 -14.99
CA LEU A 406 -15.83 -13.82 -15.44
C LEU A 406 -17.04 -14.71 -15.73
N LYS A 407 -16.83 -16.01 -15.96
CA LYS A 407 -17.89 -16.96 -16.37
C LYS A 407 -18.25 -17.96 -15.29
N GLU A 408 -17.33 -18.33 -14.41
CA GLU A 408 -17.64 -19.21 -13.28
C GLU A 408 -18.36 -18.43 -12.16
N PRO A 409 -19.08 -19.12 -11.26
CA PRO A 409 -19.65 -18.51 -10.07
C PRO A 409 -18.60 -17.81 -9.21
N LEU A 410 -19.00 -16.82 -8.39
CA LEU A 410 -18.05 -16.05 -7.58
C LEU A 410 -17.26 -16.95 -6.62
N GLY A 411 -17.93 -17.97 -6.05
CA GLY A 411 -17.31 -18.92 -5.15
C GLY A 411 -16.17 -19.72 -5.78
N TYR A 412 -16.16 -19.93 -7.10
CA TYR A 412 -15.06 -20.62 -7.76
C TYR A 412 -13.74 -19.84 -7.63
N ALA A 413 -13.75 -18.54 -7.96
CA ALA A 413 -12.56 -17.70 -7.88
C ALA A 413 -12.11 -17.50 -6.43
N ALA A 414 -13.05 -17.24 -5.51
CA ALA A 414 -12.76 -17.11 -4.09
C ALA A 414 -12.14 -18.39 -3.50
N TYR A 415 -12.69 -19.55 -3.86
CA TYR A 415 -12.16 -20.84 -3.44
C TYR A 415 -10.77 -21.10 -3.99
N ARG A 416 -10.52 -20.81 -5.27
CA ARG A 416 -9.18 -20.93 -5.88
C ARG A 416 -8.14 -20.08 -5.15
N ILE A 417 -8.47 -18.83 -4.82
CA ILE A 417 -7.60 -17.94 -4.02
C ILE A 417 -7.30 -18.58 -2.66
N ARG A 418 -8.33 -19.08 -1.95
CA ARG A 418 -8.18 -19.76 -0.66
C ARG A 418 -7.29 -21.00 -0.75
N GLN A 419 -7.49 -21.85 -1.76
CA GLN A 419 -6.68 -23.06 -1.94
C GLN A 419 -5.21 -22.72 -2.23
N THR A 420 -4.95 -21.68 -3.02
CA THR A 420 -3.59 -21.18 -3.25
C THR A 420 -2.97 -20.66 -1.94
N ILE A 421 -3.70 -19.89 -1.12
CA ILE A 421 -3.19 -19.42 0.19
C ILE A 421 -2.87 -20.61 1.10
N LEU A 422 -3.73 -21.63 1.18
CA LEU A 422 -3.51 -22.79 2.04
C LEU A 422 -2.34 -23.65 1.54
N GLY A 423 -2.23 -23.84 0.23
CA GLY A 423 -1.19 -24.66 -0.38
C GLY A 423 0.19 -24.01 -0.40
N ASP A 424 0.27 -22.70 -0.69
CA ASP A 424 1.54 -21.99 -0.89
C ASP A 424 2.05 -21.30 0.40
N ASN A 425 1.31 -21.40 1.50
CA ASN A 425 1.69 -20.86 2.81
C ASN A 425 1.96 -21.95 3.86
N THR A 426 2.34 -23.15 3.42
CA THR A 426 2.91 -24.18 4.31
C THR A 426 4.38 -23.87 4.61
N ARG A 427 4.91 -24.44 5.71
CA ARG A 427 6.30 -24.20 6.12
C ARG A 427 7.29 -24.57 5.01
N GLU A 428 7.04 -25.68 4.34
CA GLU A 428 7.88 -26.28 3.31
C GLU A 428 7.80 -25.48 1.99
N GLN A 429 6.60 -25.12 1.54
CA GLN A 429 6.42 -24.29 0.33
C GLN A 429 6.96 -22.87 0.51
N ILE A 430 6.91 -22.31 1.72
CA ILE A 430 7.55 -21.02 2.00
C ILE A 430 9.05 -21.12 1.71
N GLU A 431 9.74 -22.09 2.32
CA GLU A 431 11.19 -22.24 2.15
C GLU A 431 11.57 -22.57 0.70
N ALA A 432 10.78 -23.38 0.01
CA ALA A 432 10.95 -23.62 -1.42
C ALA A 432 10.82 -22.34 -2.26
N GLN A 433 9.82 -21.50 -1.97
CA GLN A 433 9.62 -20.22 -2.67
C GLN A 433 10.75 -19.22 -2.38
N GLU A 434 11.23 -19.18 -1.13
CA GLU A 434 12.31 -18.29 -0.70
C GLU A 434 13.66 -18.71 -1.30
N ALA A 435 13.95 -20.01 -1.36
CA ALA A 435 15.13 -20.56 -2.03
C ALA A 435 15.14 -20.21 -3.53
N LEU A 436 13.99 -20.25 -4.21
CA LEU A 436 13.88 -19.81 -5.60
C LEU A 436 14.11 -18.30 -5.76
N SER A 437 13.57 -17.50 -4.84
CA SER A 437 13.68 -16.04 -4.89
C SER A 437 15.11 -15.56 -4.59
N ALA A 438 15.89 -16.33 -3.83
CA ALA A 438 17.31 -16.06 -3.60
C ALA A 438 18.15 -16.08 -4.89
N ASN A 439 17.73 -16.84 -5.91
CA ASN A 439 18.37 -16.90 -7.21
C ASN A 439 17.84 -15.86 -8.22
N SER A 440 16.91 -15.01 -7.81
CA SER A 440 16.36 -13.92 -8.62
C SER A 440 17.35 -12.75 -8.66
N ILE A 441 17.64 -12.24 -9.86
CA ILE A 441 18.60 -11.14 -10.12
C ILE A 441 18.32 -9.90 -9.25
N LEU A 442 17.06 -9.68 -8.85
CA LEU A 442 16.63 -8.51 -8.07
C LEU A 442 16.12 -8.87 -6.66
N GLY A 443 16.22 -10.14 -6.24
CA GLY A 443 15.57 -10.63 -5.02
C GLY A 443 14.04 -10.47 -5.03
N LEU A 444 13.46 -10.25 -6.22
CA LEU A 444 12.00 -10.16 -6.39
C LEU A 444 11.38 -11.55 -6.37
N PRO A 445 10.15 -11.69 -5.85
CA PRO A 445 9.42 -12.94 -5.90
C PRO A 445 9.36 -13.50 -7.33
N SER A 446 9.46 -14.82 -7.44
CA SER A 446 9.34 -15.50 -8.72
C SER A 446 7.97 -15.26 -9.34
N LEU A 447 7.92 -14.46 -10.42
CA LEU A 447 6.69 -14.21 -11.16
C LEU A 447 6.22 -15.47 -11.89
N LEU A 448 4.96 -15.84 -11.67
CA LEU A 448 4.31 -16.96 -12.32
C LEU A 448 3.41 -16.49 -13.46
N GLY A 449 3.24 -17.32 -14.48
CA GLY A 449 2.34 -17.07 -15.61
C GLY A 449 3.09 -16.87 -16.92
N ASP A 450 2.70 -15.86 -17.69
CA ASP A 450 3.27 -15.61 -19.01
C ASP A 450 3.41 -14.10 -19.30
N SER A 451 4.17 -13.75 -20.34
CA SER A 451 4.47 -12.34 -20.68
C SER A 451 3.24 -11.47 -21.02
N SER A 452 2.11 -12.10 -21.37
CA SER A 452 0.86 -11.41 -21.73
C SER A 452 -0.07 -11.21 -20.56
N MET A 453 0.17 -11.87 -19.42
CA MET A 453 -0.75 -11.89 -18.28
C MET A 453 -1.17 -10.49 -17.81
N GLU A 454 -2.35 -10.41 -17.21
CA GLU A 454 -2.75 -9.27 -16.39
C GLU A 454 -2.67 -9.69 -14.92
N ALA A 455 -2.35 -8.75 -14.04
CA ALA A 455 -2.19 -9.04 -12.63
C ALA A 455 -3.20 -8.23 -11.80
N LEU A 456 -3.47 -8.69 -10.58
CA LEU A 456 -4.08 -7.89 -9.51
C LEU A 456 -3.39 -8.19 -8.17
N LEU A 457 -2.94 -7.18 -7.41
CA LEU A 457 -2.33 -7.37 -6.08
C LEU A 457 -3.28 -6.93 -4.97
N SER A 458 -3.58 -7.84 -4.04
CA SER A 458 -4.30 -7.55 -2.81
C SER A 458 -3.37 -7.62 -1.59
N THR A 459 -3.46 -6.58 -0.78
CA THR A 459 -2.86 -6.50 0.56
C THR A 459 -3.96 -6.33 1.59
N SER A 460 -3.93 -7.12 2.65
CA SER A 460 -4.98 -7.12 3.66
C SER A 460 -4.39 -6.98 5.05
N MET A 461 -4.91 -6.02 5.81
CA MET A 461 -4.53 -5.79 7.22
C MET A 461 -5.68 -6.09 8.18
N ILE A 462 -6.70 -6.80 7.71
CA ILE A 462 -7.89 -7.16 8.50
C ILE A 462 -7.51 -7.88 9.80
N LYS A 463 -6.54 -8.80 9.72
CA LYS A 463 -6.05 -9.55 10.89
C LYS A 463 -5.42 -8.68 11.98
N GLY A 464 -5.04 -7.45 11.65
CA GLY A 464 -4.52 -6.51 12.63
C GLY A 464 -5.59 -6.09 13.64
N ASN A 465 -6.86 -6.00 13.22
CA ASN A 465 -7.96 -5.47 14.05
C ASN A 465 -7.73 -4.03 14.55
N MET A 466 -7.29 -3.15 13.65
CA MET A 466 -6.87 -1.78 13.99
C MET A 466 -8.00 -0.88 14.52
N TYR A 467 -9.26 -1.23 14.26
CA TYR A 467 -10.41 -0.47 14.76
C TYR A 467 -10.74 -0.75 16.22
N ASP A 468 -10.20 -1.82 16.81
CA ASP A 468 -10.38 -2.12 18.23
C ASP A 468 -9.36 -1.45 19.14
N LEU A 469 -8.38 -0.73 18.57
CA LEU A 469 -7.42 0.04 19.32
C LEU A 469 -8.12 1.16 20.11
N ASN A 470 -7.96 1.15 21.44
CA ASN A 470 -8.56 2.12 22.33
C ASN A 470 -7.53 3.18 22.77
N PHE A 471 -7.80 4.43 22.41
CA PHE A 471 -6.98 5.60 22.73
C PHE A 471 -7.63 6.51 23.79
N SER A 472 -8.66 6.03 24.51
CA SER A 472 -9.34 6.78 25.58
C SER A 472 -8.38 7.37 26.62
N CYS A 473 -7.30 6.67 26.94
CA CYS A 473 -6.27 7.16 27.86
C CYS A 473 -5.58 8.45 27.36
N ALA A 474 -5.50 8.65 26.05
CA ALA A 474 -4.94 9.86 25.44
C ALA A 474 -5.96 11.00 25.30
N ALA A 475 -7.22 10.80 25.67
CA ALA A 475 -8.27 11.79 25.48
C ALA A 475 -8.07 13.05 26.34
N ARG A 476 -8.51 14.17 25.79
CA ARG A 476 -8.61 15.42 26.53
C ARG A 476 -9.84 15.39 27.43
N LYS A 477 -9.61 15.27 28.74
CA LYS A 477 -10.67 15.19 29.77
C LYS A 477 -11.64 16.37 29.73
N ASP A 478 -11.17 17.55 29.32
CA ASP A 478 -12.00 18.76 29.16
C ASP A 478 -12.96 18.72 27.96
N LYS A 479 -12.86 17.69 27.11
CA LYS A 479 -13.61 17.56 25.85
C LYS A 479 -14.41 16.26 25.74
N LEU A 480 -14.36 15.40 26.76
CA LEU A 480 -15.09 14.13 26.79
C LEU A 480 -16.54 14.34 27.20
N SER A 481 -17.48 13.86 26.38
CA SER A 481 -18.91 13.80 26.73
C SER A 481 -19.20 12.68 27.75
N ASP A 482 -18.51 11.55 27.62
CA ASP A 482 -18.52 10.42 28.57
C ASP A 482 -17.07 9.97 28.83
N PRO A 483 -16.53 10.19 30.05
CA PRO A 483 -15.16 9.79 30.42
C PRO A 483 -14.87 8.29 30.31
N ASN A 484 -15.90 7.44 30.31
CA ASN A 484 -15.76 5.98 30.28
C ASN A 484 -15.91 5.39 28.87
N SER A 485 -16.24 6.22 27.88
CA SER A 485 -16.38 5.78 26.49
C SER A 485 -15.03 5.41 25.87
N ALA A 486 -14.98 4.25 25.20
CA ALA A 486 -13.79 3.84 24.46
C ALA A 486 -13.61 4.73 23.22
N ILE A 487 -12.45 5.37 23.10
CA ILE A 487 -12.12 6.18 21.93
C ILE A 487 -11.37 5.31 20.94
N LYS A 488 -12.05 4.93 19.87
CA LYS A 488 -11.54 4.09 18.79
C LYS A 488 -11.44 4.92 17.51
N PRO A 489 -10.49 4.60 16.60
CA PRO A 489 -10.47 5.26 15.31
C PRO A 489 -11.73 4.88 14.52
N TYR A 490 -12.39 5.84 13.90
CA TYR A 490 -13.52 5.57 13.00
C TYR A 490 -13.09 5.55 11.52
N TYR A 491 -11.88 5.99 11.20
CA TYR A 491 -11.37 5.89 9.84
C TYR A 491 -9.87 5.60 9.88
N ILE A 492 -9.46 4.59 9.11
CA ILE A 492 -8.07 4.16 8.99
C ILE A 492 -7.72 4.03 7.53
N GLN A 493 -6.70 4.77 7.10
CA GLN A 493 -6.25 4.79 5.73
C GLN A 493 -4.76 4.45 5.62
N PRO A 494 -4.41 3.31 5.00
CA PRO A 494 -3.04 2.96 4.72
C PRO A 494 -2.53 3.59 3.42
N PHE A 495 -1.37 4.23 3.52
CA PHE A 495 -0.59 4.70 2.39
C PHE A 495 0.70 3.89 2.31
N LEU A 496 1.12 3.60 1.10
CA LEU A 496 2.34 2.87 0.84
C LEU A 496 2.77 3.28 -0.55
N SER A 497 3.99 3.80 -0.66
CA SER A 497 4.60 4.06 -1.96
C SER A 497 4.92 2.72 -2.61
N VAL A 498 4.30 2.41 -3.74
CA VAL A 498 4.35 1.04 -4.28
C VAL A 498 5.61 0.71 -5.08
N GLY A 499 6.49 1.70 -5.33
CA GLY A 499 7.81 1.50 -5.92
C GLY A 499 7.78 0.59 -7.16
N ALA A 500 8.58 -0.48 -7.14
CA ALA A 500 8.70 -1.44 -8.24
C ALA A 500 7.40 -2.20 -8.59
N TYR A 501 6.43 -2.32 -7.67
CA TYR A 501 5.16 -2.99 -7.95
C TYR A 501 4.22 -2.18 -8.84
N ASP A 502 4.46 -0.89 -9.05
CA ASP A 502 3.63 -0.09 -9.95
C ASP A 502 3.70 -0.59 -11.41
N LEU A 503 4.82 -1.21 -11.81
CA LEU A 503 4.95 -1.85 -13.11
C LEU A 503 4.14 -3.14 -13.21
N LEU A 504 3.95 -3.81 -12.06
CA LEU A 504 3.29 -5.08 -12.00
C LEU A 504 1.77 -4.89 -12.07
N THR A 505 1.14 -3.94 -11.36
CA THR A 505 -0.31 -4.08 -11.12
C THR A 505 -1.09 -2.92 -10.48
N LEU A 506 -2.42 -2.89 -10.65
CA LEU A 506 -3.40 -2.27 -9.74
C LEU A 506 -3.23 -2.82 -8.31
N VAL A 507 -3.10 -1.94 -7.33
CA VAL A 507 -2.93 -2.32 -5.92
C VAL A 507 -4.21 -2.08 -5.16
N VAL A 508 -4.64 -3.13 -4.48
CA VAL A 508 -5.79 -3.15 -3.60
C VAL A 508 -5.31 -3.24 -2.17
N ARG A 509 -5.88 -2.42 -1.29
CA ARG A 509 -5.68 -2.55 0.15
C ARG A 509 -7.00 -2.64 0.87
N VAL A 510 -7.14 -3.64 1.73
CA VAL A 510 -8.31 -3.80 2.58
C VAL A 510 -7.96 -3.46 4.02
N ALA A 511 -8.62 -2.42 4.55
CA ALA A 511 -8.70 -2.17 5.98
C ALA A 511 -10.11 -2.55 6.44
N ALA A 512 -10.26 -3.65 7.18
CA ALA A 512 -11.45 -3.90 8.01
C ALA A 512 -11.30 -3.13 9.32
N SER A 513 -12.32 -2.92 10.15
CA SER A 513 -13.76 -2.72 9.92
C SER A 513 -14.24 -1.96 11.16
N LEU A 514 -14.94 -0.84 11.00
CA LEU A 514 -15.98 -0.53 11.99
C LEU A 514 -17.07 -1.61 11.89
N PRO A 515 -17.89 -1.82 12.93
CA PRO A 515 -19.10 -2.61 12.78
C PRO A 515 -19.88 -2.18 11.53
N GLY A 516 -19.88 -3.02 10.49
CA GLY A 516 -20.66 -2.81 9.27
C GLY A 516 -19.93 -2.35 8.00
N LEU A 517 -18.62 -2.03 7.98
CA LEU A 517 -17.95 -1.52 6.76
C LEU A 517 -16.51 -2.05 6.53
N PHE A 518 -16.15 -2.22 5.26
CA PHE A 518 -14.77 -2.42 4.76
C PHE A 518 -14.32 -1.22 3.94
N TRP A 519 -13.12 -0.71 4.22
CA TRP A 519 -12.48 0.31 3.39
C TRP A 519 -11.51 -0.32 2.41
N TYR A 520 -11.64 0.07 1.16
CA TYR A 520 -10.93 -0.50 0.05
C TYR A 520 -10.19 0.58 -0.72
N PHE A 521 -8.86 0.54 -0.65
CA PHE A 521 -8.01 1.55 -1.28
C PHE A 521 -7.43 0.97 -2.55
N SER A 522 -7.82 1.55 -3.68
CA SER A 522 -7.40 1.11 -5.01
C SER A 522 -6.50 2.15 -5.65
N THR A 523 -5.28 1.75 -6.02
CA THR A 523 -4.35 2.56 -6.81
C THR A 523 -4.18 1.95 -8.19
N GLY A 524 -4.52 2.71 -9.24
CA GLY A 524 -4.40 2.30 -10.64
C GLY A 524 -3.83 3.36 -11.55
N ILE A 525 -3.67 3.03 -12.82
CA ILE A 525 -3.13 3.91 -13.87
C ILE A 525 -4.28 4.34 -14.78
N ASP A 526 -4.55 5.64 -14.90
CA ASP A 526 -5.63 6.17 -15.74
C ASP A 526 -5.17 6.31 -17.19
N SER A 527 -5.43 5.26 -17.98
CA SER A 527 -5.26 5.33 -19.42
C SER A 527 -6.57 5.80 -20.08
N LYS A 528 -6.56 6.93 -20.79
CA LYS A 528 -7.65 7.33 -21.72
C LYS A 528 -7.95 6.29 -22.81
N ARG A 529 -7.08 5.29 -23.01
CA ARG A 529 -7.41 4.08 -23.77
C ARG A 529 -8.29 3.18 -22.90
N LYS A 530 -9.38 2.67 -23.50
CA LYS A 530 -10.47 1.85 -22.95
C LYS A 530 -10.10 0.66 -22.01
N SER A 531 -8.82 0.43 -21.67
CA SER A 531 -8.28 -0.74 -20.98
C SER A 531 -7.92 -0.58 -19.49
N VAL A 532 -8.08 0.58 -18.86
CA VAL A 532 -8.06 0.71 -17.37
C VAL A 532 -9.22 1.60 -16.90
N THR A 533 -10.35 1.48 -17.57
CA THR A 533 -11.57 2.27 -17.28
C THR A 533 -12.39 1.73 -16.10
N GLY A 534 -11.95 0.66 -15.42
CA GLY A 534 -12.67 0.12 -14.27
C GLY A 534 -12.78 1.12 -13.11
N LEU A 535 -11.74 1.94 -12.87
CA LEU A 535 -11.74 2.90 -11.77
C LEU A 535 -12.48 4.20 -12.04
N SER A 536 -12.48 4.68 -13.28
CA SER A 536 -13.26 5.85 -13.70
C SER A 536 -14.73 5.50 -13.99
N ARG A 537 -15.04 4.26 -14.36
CA ARG A 537 -16.43 3.76 -14.47
C ARG A 537 -17.01 3.22 -13.16
N LEU A 538 -16.21 3.11 -12.10
CA LEU A 538 -16.70 2.75 -10.77
C LEU A 538 -17.72 3.78 -10.26
N GLU A 539 -17.53 5.07 -10.59
CA GLU A 539 -18.51 6.14 -10.32
C GLU A 539 -19.89 5.79 -10.92
N THR A 540 -19.93 5.26 -12.15
CA THR A 540 -21.17 4.91 -12.85
C THR A 540 -21.80 3.58 -12.40
N LEU A 541 -21.03 2.67 -11.83
CA LEU A 541 -21.48 1.31 -11.44
C LEU A 541 -21.89 1.19 -9.98
N VAL A 542 -21.33 2.03 -9.12
CA VAL A 542 -21.81 2.22 -7.76
C VAL A 542 -23.21 2.86 -7.77
N GLU A 543 -23.44 3.80 -8.69
CA GLU A 543 -24.74 4.46 -8.85
C GLU A 543 -25.78 3.63 -9.63
N SER A 544 -25.34 2.59 -10.34
CA SER A 544 -26.22 1.71 -11.11
C SER A 544 -25.94 0.26 -10.76
N PRO A 545 -26.69 -0.36 -9.82
CA PRO A 545 -26.49 -1.76 -9.49
C PRO A 545 -26.73 -2.58 -10.75
N LEU A 546 -25.68 -3.23 -11.25
CA LEU A 546 -25.81 -4.26 -12.25
C LEU A 546 -26.77 -5.31 -11.68
N ARG A 547 -28.02 -5.31 -12.14
CA ARG A 547 -28.85 -6.51 -12.11
C ARG A 547 -28.04 -7.58 -12.81
N LEU A 548 -27.42 -8.45 -12.02
CA LEU A 548 -26.93 -9.76 -12.42
C LEU A 548 -28.08 -10.44 -13.17
N ARG A 549 -28.08 -10.33 -14.50
CA ARG A 549 -29.04 -11.04 -15.34
C ARG A 549 -28.83 -12.52 -15.07
N ARG A 550 -29.77 -13.14 -14.35
CA ARG A 550 -29.97 -14.59 -14.34
C ARG A 550 -30.06 -15.03 -15.80
N GLY A 551 -29.05 -15.76 -16.25
CA GLY A 551 -29.08 -16.46 -17.52
C GLY A 551 -29.65 -17.86 -17.30
N ASN A 552 -30.61 -18.20 -18.14
CA ASN A 552 -31.12 -19.54 -18.48
C ASN A 552 -32.20 -20.14 -17.57
N GLU A 553 -33.45 -19.91 -17.96
CA GLU A 553 -34.41 -21.01 -18.09
C GLU A 553 -34.77 -21.12 -19.57
N CYS A 554 -34.52 -22.31 -20.12
CA CYS A 554 -34.96 -22.75 -21.42
C CYS A 554 -35.71 -24.05 -21.18
N ALA A 555 -37.04 -24.05 -21.29
CA ALA A 555 -37.83 -25.24 -21.62
C ALA A 555 -39.32 -24.90 -21.83
N THR A 556 -39.77 -25.19 -23.05
CA THR A 556 -41.06 -25.80 -23.41
C THR A 556 -42.35 -24.97 -23.35
N GLY A 557 -43.07 -24.99 -24.47
CA GLY A 557 -44.28 -24.22 -24.71
C GLY A 557 -45.57 -24.82 -24.15
N GLY A 558 -46.63 -24.02 -24.28
CA GLY A 558 -48.01 -24.39 -24.00
C GLY A 558 -48.91 -23.17 -24.22
N SER A 559 -49.81 -23.27 -25.20
CA SER A 559 -50.76 -22.23 -25.61
C SER A 559 -51.81 -21.92 -24.54
N SER A 560 -52.27 -20.67 -24.44
CA SER A 560 -53.67 -20.28 -24.72
C SER A 560 -53.92 -18.80 -24.37
N ARG A 561 -54.62 -18.10 -25.28
CA ARG A 561 -55.70 -17.08 -25.11
C ARG A 561 -55.61 -16.07 -23.95
N GLU A 562 -56.01 -14.81 -24.03
CA GLU A 562 -56.51 -13.84 -25.02
C GLU A 562 -56.96 -12.65 -24.14
N SER A 563 -56.61 -11.40 -24.48
CA SER A 563 -57.36 -10.14 -24.21
C SER A 563 -56.36 -8.97 -24.23
N SER A 564 -56.07 -8.31 -25.35
CA SER A 564 -56.88 -7.47 -26.23
C SER A 564 -56.65 -5.95 -25.96
N PHE A 565 -56.32 -5.26 -27.07
CA PHE A 565 -56.38 -3.81 -27.35
C PHE A 565 -55.44 -2.83 -26.59
N ARG A 566 -54.75 -1.87 -27.22
CA ARG A 566 -54.82 -1.24 -28.57
C ARG A 566 -53.42 -0.83 -29.04
N ALA A 567 -53.19 -1.01 -30.34
CA ALA A 567 -52.08 -0.43 -31.09
C ALA A 567 -52.41 0.99 -31.58
N TYR A 568 -51.38 1.82 -31.73
CA TYR A 568 -51.27 2.71 -32.89
C TYR A 568 -49.87 2.53 -33.50
N ASN A 569 -49.88 2.15 -34.77
CA ASN A 569 -48.74 2.04 -35.66
C ASN A 569 -48.44 3.41 -36.28
N MET A 570 -47.19 3.80 -36.43
CA MET A 570 -46.65 4.44 -37.64
C MET A 570 -45.11 4.33 -37.66
N SER A 571 -44.58 4.14 -38.88
CA SER A 571 -43.28 3.58 -39.27
C SER A 571 -42.14 4.64 -39.36
N PRO A 572 -40.92 4.37 -39.91
CA PRO A 572 -39.66 4.82 -39.31
C PRO A 572 -38.98 5.95 -40.10
N ALA A 573 -38.23 6.83 -39.44
CA ALA A 573 -37.31 7.72 -40.13
C ALA A 573 -36.12 8.15 -39.26
N GLN A 574 -34.93 7.77 -39.74
CA GLN A 574 -33.70 8.56 -39.84
C GLN A 574 -33.15 9.33 -38.61
N GLY A 575 -31.91 8.95 -38.27
CA GLY A 575 -30.78 9.76 -37.82
C GLY A 575 -31.03 11.14 -37.18
N GLY A 576 -30.57 11.30 -35.94
CA GLY A 576 -30.52 12.62 -35.31
C GLY A 576 -29.79 12.59 -33.98
N HIS A 577 -28.61 13.19 -34.00
CA HIS A 577 -27.69 13.52 -32.91
C HIS A 577 -28.38 14.04 -31.63
N TYR A 578 -27.97 13.51 -30.47
CA TYR A 578 -28.26 14.14 -29.18
C TYR A 578 -27.17 15.17 -28.86
N TRP A 579 -27.61 16.40 -28.64
CA TRP A 579 -26.85 17.51 -28.12
C TRP A 579 -26.64 17.34 -26.62
N VAL A 580 -25.40 17.47 -26.14
CA VAL A 580 -25.10 17.74 -24.74
C VAL A 580 -24.49 19.14 -24.68
N VAL A 581 -25.19 20.02 -23.97
CA VAL A 581 -24.88 21.43 -23.76
C VAL A 581 -23.64 21.53 -22.88
N PHE A 582 -22.59 22.19 -23.40
CA PHE A 582 -21.48 22.69 -22.60
C PHE A 582 -21.80 24.12 -22.16
N THR A 583 -21.60 24.41 -20.88
CA THR A 583 -21.51 25.79 -20.37
C THR A 583 -20.04 26.07 -20.02
N GLU A 584 -19.37 26.84 -20.87
CA GLU A 584 -18.11 27.56 -20.58
C GLU A 584 -18.44 29.03 -20.29
N VAL A 585 -17.78 29.65 -19.30
CA VAL A 585 -16.98 30.91 -19.39
C VAL A 585 -16.21 31.03 -18.05
N ASN A 586 -14.92 31.39 -17.92
CA ASN A 586 -14.19 32.51 -18.54
C ASN A 586 -12.69 32.23 -18.80
N SER A 587 -12.28 32.60 -20.02
CA SER A 587 -11.06 33.22 -20.58
C SER A 587 -9.88 33.60 -19.64
N VAL A 588 -8.61 33.66 -20.10
CA VAL A 588 -8.04 34.57 -21.14
C VAL A 588 -6.77 34.01 -21.84
N ASP A 589 -6.86 34.01 -23.17
CA ASP A 589 -5.92 34.33 -24.28
C ASP A 589 -4.44 33.91 -24.31
N ILE A 590 -4.13 33.10 -25.33
CA ILE A 590 -2.81 32.90 -25.96
C ILE A 590 -2.83 33.65 -27.29
N TRP A 591 -1.89 34.58 -27.50
CA TRP A 591 -1.60 35.18 -28.81
C TRP A 591 -0.47 34.40 -29.49
N TRP A 592 -0.70 33.95 -30.72
CA TRP A 592 0.37 33.57 -31.66
C TRP A 592 -0.02 34.05 -33.06
N GLU A 593 0.69 35.07 -33.54
CA GLU A 593 0.66 35.47 -34.95
C GLU A 593 1.54 34.52 -35.77
N SER A 594 0.96 33.96 -36.84
CA SER A 594 1.70 33.25 -37.88
C SER A 594 2.18 34.23 -38.93
N PRO A 595 3.44 34.20 -39.36
CA PRO A 595 3.83 34.77 -40.65
C PRO A 595 3.49 33.76 -41.76
N GLY A 596 2.66 34.20 -42.70
CA GLY A 596 2.42 33.50 -43.96
C GLY A 596 3.66 33.47 -44.87
N PRO A 597 3.59 32.73 -45.98
CA PRO A 597 4.76 32.18 -46.67
C PRO A 597 5.27 33.07 -47.82
N SER A 598 6.58 33.20 -47.94
CA SER A 598 7.33 33.39 -49.21
C SER A 598 8.78 33.80 -48.94
N GLY A 599 9.74 33.09 -49.54
CA GLY A 599 11.15 33.51 -49.63
C GLY A 599 12.12 32.51 -49.05
#